data_AF-A0A838RDQ0-F1
#
_entry.id   AF-A0A838RDQ0-F1
#
_cell.length_a   1.000
_cell.length_b   1.000
_cell.length_c   1.000
_cell.angle_alpha   90.00
_cell.angle_beta   90.00
_cell.angle_gamma   90.00
#
_symmetry.space_group_name_H-M   'P 1'
#
loop_
_entity.id
_entity.type
_entity.pdbx_description
1 polymer ?
#
loop_
_entity_poly.entity_id
_entity_poly.type
_entity_poly.pdbx_seq_one_letter_code
_entity_poly.pdbx_strand_id
1 'polypeptide(L)' 'WGETIAEGGEESTLVTATLELGQVDAVRAKIPVFEDRRSDLY' A
#
# COMPACT_ATOMS: atom_id res chain seq x y z
N TRP A 1 5.05 -5.28 -0.11
CA TRP A 1 3.91 -4.42 0.26
C TRP A 1 3.54 -4.76 1.69
N GLY A 2 3.09 -3.78 2.48
CA GLY A 2 2.82 -3.98 3.91
C GLY A 2 4.01 -3.68 4.83
N GLU A 3 5.07 -3.07 4.30
CA GLU A 3 6.18 -2.54 5.08
C GLU A 3 5.99 -1.04 5.29
N THR A 4 6.41 -0.55 6.45
CA THR A 4 6.40 0.88 6.78
C THR A 4 7.44 1.61 5.94
N ILE A 5 7.03 2.63 5.18
CA ILE A 5 7.92 3.41 4.29
C ILE A 5 8.55 4.60 5.02
N ALA A 6 7.81 5.19 5.95
CA ALA A 6 8.27 6.28 6.79
C ALA A 6 7.46 6.26 8.09
N GLU A 7 8.11 6.55 9.21
CA GLU A 7 7.48 6.64 10.51
C GLU A 7 8.06 7.85 11.26
N GLY A 8 7.18 8.63 11.88
CA GLY A 8 7.56 9.70 12.79
C GLY A 8 7.61 9.21 14.22
N GLY A 9 8.49 9.81 15.02
CA GLY A 9 8.58 9.54 16.47
C GLY A 9 7.60 10.39 17.29
N GLU A 10 7.85 10.46 18.60
CA GLU A 10 6.99 11.18 19.55
C GLU A 10 7.07 12.71 19.41
N GLU A 11 8.15 13.22 18.83
CA GLU A 11 8.38 14.66 18.69
C GLU A 11 7.78 15.23 17.40
N SER A 12 7.48 16.54 17.43
CA SER A 12 6.96 17.27 16.26
C SER A 12 7.98 17.28 15.12
N THR A 13 7.64 16.62 14.02
CA THR A 13 8.52 16.53 12.84
C THR A 13 7.72 16.52 11.52
N LEU A 14 8.38 16.89 10.42
CA LEU A 14 7.87 16.70 9.06
C LEU A 14 8.47 15.41 8.49
N VAL A 15 7.65 14.37 8.35
CA VAL A 15 8.06 13.11 7.73
C VAL A 15 7.71 13.13 6.25
N THR A 16 8.68 12.88 5.39
CA THR A 16 8.51 12.81 3.94
C THR A 16 8.98 11.46 3.41
N ALA A 17 8.30 10.93 2.41
CA ALA A 17 8.73 9.75 1.68
C ALA A 17 8.50 9.89 0.18
N THR A 18 9.34 9.22 -0.59
CA THR A 18 9.18 9.08 -2.04
C THR A 18 8.52 7.73 -2.30
N LEU A 19 7.46 7.73 -3.10
CA LEU A 19 6.72 6.52 -3.44
C LEU A 19 6.94 6.16 -4.91
N GLU A 20 7.23 4.88 -5.15
CA GLU A 20 7.28 4.31 -6.49
C GLU A 20 5.89 3.77 -6.88
N LEU A 21 5.12 4.58 -7.61
CA LEU A 21 3.73 4.24 -7.94
C LEU A 21 3.60 2.94 -8.75
N GLY A 22 4.59 2.63 -9.60
CA GLY A 22 4.61 1.39 -10.39
C GLY A 22 4.67 0.11 -9.54
N GLN A 23 5.10 0.21 -8.27
CA GLN A 23 5.10 -0.93 -7.36
C GLN A 23 3.66 -1.38 -7.03
N VAL A 24 2.69 -0.47 -7.05
CA VAL A 24 1.26 -0.79 -6.85
C VAL A 24 0.78 -1.75 -7.94
N ASP A 25 1.09 -1.43 -9.20
CA ASP A 25 0.68 -2.24 -10.35
C ASP A 25 1.33 -3.62 -10.32
N ALA A 26 2.63 -3.69 -10.02
CA ALA A 26 3.35 -4.94 -9.89
C ALA A 26 2.76 -5.85 -8.79
N VAL A 27 2.37 -5.27 -7.65
CA VAL A 27 1.75 -6.01 -6.55
C VAL A 27 0.35 -6.51 -6.92
N ARG A 28 -0.48 -5.66 -7.53
CA ARG A 28 -1.83 -6.05 -7.99
C ARG A 28 -1.80 -7.14 -9.05
N ALA A 29 -0.81 -7.12 -9.95
CA ALA A 29 -0.62 -8.18 -10.94
C ALA A 29 -0.19 -9.51 -10.30
N LYS A 30 0.61 -9.45 -9.22
CA LYS A 30 1.07 -10.65 -8.51
C LYS A 30 -0.02 -11.29 -7.65
N ILE A 31 -0.90 -10.48 -7.05
CA ILE A 31 -1.96 -10.93 -6.13
C ILE A 31 -3.26 -10.19 -6.50
N PRO A 32 -4.08 -10.71 -7.43
CA PRO A 32 -5.24 -10.01 -7.98
C PRO A 32 -6.49 -10.15 -7.08
N VAL A 33 -6.38 -9.83 -5.79
CA VAL A 33 -7.44 -10.04 -4.79
C VAL A 33 -8.78 -9.38 -5.13
N PHE A 34 -8.78 -8.37 -6.01
CA PHE A 34 -10.00 -7.71 -6.46
C PHE A 34 -10.82 -8.57 -7.43
N GLU A 35 -10.20 -9.51 -8.14
CA GLU A 35 -10.88 -10.48 -9.01
C GLU A 35 -11.63 -11.54 -8.19
N ASP A 36 -11.12 -11.88 -7.00
CA ASP A 36 -11.71 -12.87 -6.10
C ASP A 36 -12.91 -12.32 -5.28
N ARG A 37 -13.25 -11.04 -5.46
CA ARG A 37 -14.30 -10.38 -4.69
C ARG A 37 -15.69 -10.94 -5.05
N ARG A 38 -16.38 -11.50 -4.07
CA ARG A 38 -17.80 -11.92 -4.17
C ARG A 38 -18.74 -10.79 -3.72
N SER A 39 -18.88 -9.76 -4.55
CA SER A 39 -19.66 -8.55 -4.26
C SER A 39 -21.17 -8.78 -4.08
N ASP A 40 -21.66 -9.92 -4.52
CA ASP A 40 -23.04 -10.38 -4.31
C ASP A 40 -23.28 -10.89 -2.88
N LEU A 41 -22.22 -11.20 -2.13
CA LEU A 41 -22.27 -11.70 -0.76
C LEU A 41 -21.99 -10.62 0.30
N TYR A 42 -21.39 -9.48 -0.09
CA TYR A 42 -21.09 -8.32 0.77
C TYR A 42 -20.85 -7.01 0.01
#